data_AF-A0AAD2F5J5-F1
#
_entry.id   AF-A0AAD2F5J5-F1
#
_cell.length_a   1.000
_cell.length_b   1.000
_cell.length_c   1.000
_cell.angle_alpha   90.00
_cell.angle_beta   90.00
_cell.angle_gamma   90.00
#
_symmetry.space_group_name_H-M   'P 1'
#
loop_
_entity.id
_entity.type
_entity.pdbx_description
1 polymer ?
#
loop_
_entity_poly.entity_id
_entity_poly.type
_entity_poly.pdbx_seq_one_letter_code
_entity_poly.pdbx_strand_id
1 'polypeptide(L)'
;MREKTPWNPSRRAIARVQNPLPAPKVHEACGGSVEIVGNEKIYGRPYGDWPWAYRCCGCGAYVGMHPFTAIPLGTLADGPTREARKRAKAAFNPLWQSRQMTRSEAYAWLAGQLGIACVDECHIGWFDVPTCERVVMACARRSAGAIAPA
;
A
#
# COMPACT_ATOMS: atom_id res chain seq x y z
N MET A 1 -3.49 -27.10 -16.17
CA MET A 1 -4.15 -26.11 -15.29
C MET A 1 -4.25 -24.80 -16.07
N ARG A 2 -5.41 -24.13 -16.14
CA ARG A 2 -5.49 -22.82 -16.83
C ARG A 2 -4.59 -21.82 -16.13
N GLU A 3 -3.83 -21.06 -16.90
CA GLU A 3 -3.01 -19.96 -16.41
C GLU A 3 -3.87 -18.99 -15.58
N LYS A 4 -3.30 -18.51 -14.47
CA LYS A 4 -3.97 -17.56 -13.59
C LYS A 4 -3.77 -16.16 -14.13
N THR A 5 -4.85 -15.39 -14.18
CA THR A 5 -4.84 -13.97 -14.56
C THR A 5 -5.73 -13.18 -13.61
N PRO A 6 -5.72 -11.84 -13.64
CA PRO A 6 -6.68 -11.04 -12.88
C PRO A 6 -8.15 -11.37 -13.20
N TRP A 7 -8.44 -11.80 -14.44
CA TRP A 7 -9.79 -12.23 -14.86
C TRP A 7 -10.11 -13.69 -14.51
N ASN A 8 -9.10 -14.49 -14.14
CA ASN A 8 -9.23 -15.87 -13.67
C ASN A 8 -8.37 -16.09 -12.41
N PRO A 9 -8.69 -15.40 -11.29
CA PRO A 9 -7.83 -15.39 -10.12
C PRO A 9 -7.87 -16.72 -9.35
N SER A 10 -6.90 -16.93 -8.48
CA SER A 10 -6.85 -18.08 -7.59
C SER A 10 -7.73 -17.85 -6.36
N ARG A 11 -8.79 -18.67 -6.18
CA ARG A 11 -9.64 -18.64 -4.98
C ARG A 11 -8.84 -18.79 -3.68
N ARG A 12 -7.83 -19.68 -3.69
CA ARG A 12 -6.93 -19.90 -2.54
C ARG A 12 -6.06 -18.66 -2.25
N ALA A 13 -5.66 -17.91 -3.28
CA ALA A 13 -4.88 -16.69 -3.08
C ALA A 13 -5.76 -15.56 -2.52
N ILE A 14 -6.98 -15.40 -3.05
CA ILE A 14 -7.97 -14.44 -2.55
C ILE A 14 -8.23 -14.65 -1.06
N ALA A 15 -8.46 -15.88 -0.63
CA ALA A 15 -8.78 -16.21 0.77
C ALA A 15 -7.65 -15.88 1.78
N ARG A 16 -6.42 -15.59 1.32
CA ARG A 16 -5.30 -15.20 2.20
C ARG A 16 -5.13 -13.69 2.32
N VAL A 17 -5.80 -12.90 1.48
CA VAL A 17 -5.68 -11.45 1.53
C VAL A 17 -6.51 -10.93 2.70
N GLN A 18 -5.82 -10.38 3.69
CA GLN A 18 -6.47 -9.67 4.80
C GLN A 18 -6.90 -8.29 4.34
N ASN A 19 -8.07 -7.85 4.79
CA ASN A 19 -8.63 -6.52 4.53
C ASN A 19 -8.63 -6.17 3.03
N PRO A 20 -9.28 -6.98 2.17
CA PRO A 20 -9.21 -6.79 0.73
C PRO A 20 -9.95 -5.52 0.30
N LEU A 21 -9.26 -4.65 -0.45
CA LEU A 21 -9.90 -3.52 -1.12
C LEU A 21 -10.66 -3.96 -2.37
N PRO A 22 -11.77 -3.28 -2.72
CA PRO A 22 -12.45 -3.53 -3.99
C PRO A 22 -11.57 -3.13 -5.19
N ALA A 23 -11.81 -3.76 -6.34
CA ALA A 23 -11.20 -3.36 -7.59
C ALA A 23 -11.61 -1.91 -7.95
N PRO A 24 -10.65 -0.97 -8.12
CA PRO A 24 -10.98 0.42 -8.44
C PRO A 24 -11.52 0.51 -9.87
N LYS A 25 -12.66 1.18 -10.03
CA LYS A 25 -13.29 1.44 -11.34
C LYS A 25 -13.02 2.86 -11.85
N VAL A 26 -12.85 3.79 -10.92
CA VAL A 26 -12.56 5.21 -11.15
C VAL A 26 -11.47 5.66 -10.19
N HIS A 27 -10.68 6.64 -10.60
CA HIS A 27 -9.70 7.27 -9.72
C HIS A 27 -10.34 8.44 -8.99
N GLU A 28 -10.43 8.36 -7.65
CA GLU A 28 -11.14 9.34 -6.82
C GLU A 28 -10.62 10.77 -7.00
N ALA A 29 -9.30 10.96 -7.18
CA ALA A 29 -8.72 12.30 -7.26
C ALA A 29 -8.91 13.00 -8.62
N CYS A 30 -9.06 12.27 -9.73
CA CYS A 30 -9.18 12.88 -11.07
C CYS A 30 -10.42 12.44 -11.87
N GLY A 31 -11.23 11.52 -11.35
CA GLY A 31 -12.43 10.99 -12.01
C GLY A 31 -12.17 10.06 -13.20
N GLY A 32 -10.90 9.85 -13.59
CA GLY A 32 -10.56 9.01 -14.73
C GLY A 32 -10.92 7.54 -14.53
N SER A 33 -11.34 6.86 -15.59
CA SER A 33 -11.58 5.42 -15.61
C SER A 33 -10.30 4.63 -15.31
N VAL A 34 -10.47 3.40 -14.85
CA VAL A 34 -9.37 2.52 -14.45
C VAL A 34 -9.41 1.23 -15.24
N GLU A 35 -8.25 0.82 -15.75
CA GLU A 35 -8.05 -0.43 -16.50
C GLU A 35 -7.03 -1.33 -15.79
N ILE A 36 -7.12 -2.64 -16.03
CA ILE A 36 -6.05 -3.59 -15.68
C ILE A 36 -5.06 -3.62 -16.84
N VAL A 37 -3.78 -3.41 -16.53
CA VAL A 37 -2.68 -3.41 -17.50
C VAL A 37 -1.57 -4.36 -17.05
N GLY A 38 -0.82 -4.87 -18.03
CA GLY A 38 0.52 -5.38 -17.76
C GLY A 38 1.42 -4.24 -17.25
N ASN A 39 2.22 -4.51 -16.23
CA ASN A 39 3.02 -3.48 -15.58
C ASN A 39 4.20 -2.99 -16.43
N GLU A 40 4.50 -3.64 -17.55
CA GLU A 40 5.40 -3.16 -18.59
C GLU A 40 4.93 -1.83 -19.18
N LYS A 41 3.62 -1.55 -19.22
CA LYS A 41 3.10 -0.22 -19.62
C LYS A 41 3.49 0.89 -18.64
N ILE A 42 3.88 0.53 -17.42
CA ILE A 42 4.28 1.46 -16.36
C ILE A 42 5.80 1.54 -16.27
N TYR A 43 6.48 0.40 -16.32
CA TYR A 43 7.93 0.30 -16.05
C TYR A 43 8.79 0.13 -17.32
N GLY A 44 8.18 -0.01 -18.50
CA GLY A 44 8.86 -0.31 -19.76
C GLY A 44 9.33 -1.76 -19.91
N ARG A 45 9.16 -2.59 -18.87
CA ARG A 45 9.47 -4.02 -18.87
C ARG A 45 8.59 -4.76 -17.85
N PRO A 46 8.34 -6.07 -18.02
CA PRO A 46 7.68 -6.87 -17.01
C PRO A 46 8.46 -6.84 -15.69
N TYR A 47 7.75 -6.75 -14.57
CA TYR A 47 8.37 -6.75 -13.24
C TYR A 47 7.59 -7.62 -12.25
N GLY A 48 8.30 -8.50 -11.53
CA GLY A 48 7.73 -9.40 -10.52
C GLY A 48 6.90 -10.56 -11.09
N ASP A 49 6.55 -11.51 -10.22
CA ASP A 49 5.88 -12.77 -10.59
C ASP A 49 4.39 -12.62 -10.92
N TRP A 50 3.82 -11.46 -10.64
CA TRP A 50 2.43 -11.12 -10.93
C TRP A 50 2.36 -9.73 -11.57
N PRO A 51 2.69 -9.62 -12.87
CA PRO A 51 3.02 -8.36 -13.53
C PRO A 51 1.77 -7.57 -13.95
N TRP A 52 0.79 -7.45 -13.06
CA TRP A 52 -0.48 -6.78 -13.33
C TRP A 52 -0.69 -5.59 -12.40
N ALA A 53 -1.30 -4.54 -12.92
CA ALA A 53 -1.65 -3.34 -12.16
C ALA A 53 -2.99 -2.77 -12.62
N TYR A 54 -3.69 -2.10 -11.70
CA TYR A 54 -4.72 -1.14 -12.08
C TYR A 54 -4.05 0.19 -12.43
N ARG A 55 -4.46 0.83 -13.53
CA ARG A 55 -3.94 2.12 -13.98
C ARG A 55 -5.10 3.05 -14.34
N CYS A 56 -5.04 4.28 -13.85
CA CYS A 56 -5.94 5.35 -14.24
C CYS A 56 -5.62 5.83 -15.66
N CYS A 57 -6.64 5.87 -16.52
CA CYS A 57 -6.51 6.37 -17.89
C CYS A 57 -6.27 7.88 -17.97
N GLY A 58 -6.71 8.64 -16.95
CA GLY A 58 -6.62 10.10 -16.94
C GLY A 58 -5.25 10.65 -16.51
N CYS A 59 -4.76 10.24 -15.33
CA CYS A 59 -3.51 10.78 -14.76
C CYS A 59 -2.36 9.76 -14.69
N GLY A 60 -2.59 8.50 -15.08
CA GLY A 60 -1.56 7.45 -15.02
C GLY A 60 -1.21 6.99 -13.59
N ALA A 61 -1.96 7.41 -12.56
CA ALA A 61 -1.87 6.81 -11.23
C ALA A 61 -2.10 5.29 -11.33
N TYR A 62 -1.41 4.51 -10.53
CA TYR A 62 -1.49 3.05 -10.61
C TYR A 62 -1.35 2.38 -9.25
N VAL A 63 -1.77 1.11 -9.19
CA VAL A 63 -1.55 0.24 -8.04
C VAL A 63 -1.39 -1.20 -8.52
N GLY A 64 -0.39 -1.91 -8.00
CA GLY A 64 -0.24 -3.35 -8.22
C GLY A 64 -1.33 -4.16 -7.51
N MET A 65 -1.29 -5.47 -7.66
CA MET A 65 -2.26 -6.38 -7.02
C MET A 65 -1.58 -7.52 -6.28
N HIS A 66 -2.28 -8.11 -5.30
CA HIS A 66 -1.78 -9.27 -4.58
C HIS A 66 -1.56 -10.45 -5.55
N PRO A 67 -0.47 -11.23 -5.42
CA PRO A 67 -0.13 -12.30 -6.35
C PRO A 67 -1.28 -13.29 -6.57
N PHE A 68 -1.54 -13.61 -7.84
CA PHE A 68 -2.59 -14.52 -8.29
C PHE A 68 -4.03 -14.06 -7.99
N THR A 69 -4.22 -12.77 -7.70
CA THR A 69 -5.54 -12.16 -7.45
C THR A 69 -5.79 -10.97 -8.37
N ALA A 70 -6.97 -10.37 -8.27
CA ALA A 70 -7.28 -9.03 -8.78
C ALA A 70 -7.46 -8.00 -7.64
N ILE A 71 -7.03 -8.33 -6.42
CA ILE A 71 -7.18 -7.45 -5.25
C ILE A 71 -5.99 -6.47 -5.24
N PRO A 72 -6.23 -5.14 -5.24
CA PRO A 72 -5.15 -4.17 -5.27
C PRO A 72 -4.36 -4.16 -3.96
N LEU A 73 -3.06 -3.83 -4.03
CA LEU A 73 -2.17 -3.70 -2.86
C LEU A 73 -2.44 -2.43 -2.03
N GLY A 74 -3.36 -1.58 -2.48
CA GLY A 74 -3.67 -0.28 -1.89
C GLY A 74 -4.57 0.54 -2.80
N THR A 75 -4.62 1.85 -2.58
CA THR A 75 -5.33 2.77 -3.49
C THR A 75 -4.42 3.21 -4.64
N LEU A 76 -5.01 3.64 -5.75
CA LEU A 76 -4.28 4.21 -6.89
C LEU A 76 -3.39 5.37 -6.40
N ALA A 77 -2.13 5.37 -6.84
CA ALA A 77 -1.18 6.37 -6.41
C ALA A 77 -0.49 6.99 -7.62
N ASP A 78 -0.46 8.32 -7.65
CA ASP A 78 0.37 9.11 -8.54
C ASP A 78 1.84 9.16 -8.05
N GLY A 79 2.70 9.89 -8.77
CA GLY A 79 4.11 10.04 -8.40
C GLY A 79 4.31 10.53 -6.95
N PRO A 80 3.74 11.68 -6.57
CA PRO A 80 3.82 12.21 -5.22
C PRO A 80 3.35 11.22 -4.13
N THR A 81 2.21 10.57 -4.34
CA THR A 81 1.66 9.62 -3.37
C THR A 81 2.57 8.39 -3.22
N ARG A 82 3.12 7.87 -4.32
CA ARG A 82 4.07 6.74 -4.26
C ARG A 82 5.33 7.10 -3.47
N GLU A 83 5.91 8.28 -3.72
CA GLU A 83 7.10 8.73 -2.99
C GLU A 83 6.81 9.00 -1.51
N ALA A 84 5.65 9.57 -1.18
CA ALA A 84 5.23 9.77 0.20
C ALA A 84 5.08 8.44 0.95
N ARG A 85 4.41 7.44 0.33
CA ARG A 85 4.28 6.09 0.89
C ARG A 85 5.63 5.39 1.05
N LYS A 86 6.57 5.60 0.13
CA LYS A 86 7.93 5.08 0.22
C LYS A 86 8.67 5.65 1.43
N ARG A 87 8.62 6.98 1.64
CA ARG A 87 9.21 7.63 2.82
C ARG A 87 8.54 7.18 4.13
N ALA A 88 7.21 7.12 4.16
CA ALA A 88 6.47 6.62 5.32
C ALA A 88 6.89 5.18 5.69
N LYS A 89 6.98 4.27 4.71
CA LYS A 89 7.47 2.90 4.92
C LYS A 89 8.92 2.88 5.40
N ALA A 90 9.79 3.72 4.85
CA ALA A 90 11.20 3.79 5.27
C ALA A 90 11.34 4.21 6.74
N ALA A 91 10.50 5.13 7.22
CA ALA A 91 10.48 5.54 8.62
C ALA A 91 9.81 4.50 9.54
N PHE A 92 8.73 3.86 9.07
CA PHE A 92 7.92 2.95 9.87
C PHE A 92 8.50 1.53 9.98
N ASN A 93 9.02 0.97 8.89
CA ASN A 93 9.46 -0.42 8.85
C ASN A 93 10.55 -0.78 9.87
N PRO A 94 11.55 0.08 10.16
CA PRO A 94 12.56 -0.20 11.18
C PRO A 94 11.98 -0.55 12.55
N LEU A 95 10.81 -0.01 12.89
CA LEU A 95 10.16 -0.27 14.18
C LEU A 95 9.96 -1.78 14.38
N TRP A 96 9.36 -2.48 13.41
CA TRP A 96 9.13 -3.92 13.51
C TRP A 96 10.25 -4.79 12.92
N GLN A 97 11.06 -4.25 11.99
CA GLN A 97 12.20 -4.98 11.42
C GLN A 97 13.34 -5.17 12.43
N SER A 98 13.46 -4.29 13.42
CA SER A 98 14.38 -4.44 14.55
C SER A 98 14.05 -5.63 15.46
N ARG A 99 12.87 -6.25 15.28
CA ARG A 99 12.29 -7.31 16.14
C ARG A 99 11.99 -6.88 17.59
N GLN A 100 12.10 -5.58 17.91
CA GLN A 100 11.67 -5.04 19.21
C GLN A 100 10.14 -4.95 19.34
N MET A 101 9.44 -4.95 18.21
CA MET A 101 7.99 -5.12 18.13
C MET A 101 7.65 -5.98 16.92
N THR A 102 6.55 -6.73 17.02
CA THR A 102 5.95 -7.40 15.88
C THR A 102 5.37 -6.37 14.91
N ARG A 103 5.14 -6.80 13.66
CA ARG A 103 4.52 -5.94 12.64
C ARG A 103 3.10 -5.51 13.06
N SER A 104 2.33 -6.39 13.70
CA SER A 104 0.98 -6.08 14.18
C SER A 104 1.01 -5.03 15.29
N GLU A 105 1.93 -5.14 16.26
CA GLU A 105 2.12 -4.13 17.31
C GLU A 105 2.53 -2.78 16.74
N ALA A 106 3.41 -2.77 15.73
CA ALA A 106 3.80 -1.53 15.05
C ALA A 106 2.60 -0.83 14.39
N TYR A 107 1.73 -1.60 13.72
CA TYR A 107 0.53 -1.03 13.09
C TYR A 107 -0.52 -0.59 14.12
N ALA A 108 -0.68 -1.31 15.23
CA ALA A 108 -1.53 -0.88 16.33
C ALA A 108 -1.04 0.44 16.95
N TRP A 109 0.27 0.57 17.19
CA TRP A 109 0.88 1.83 17.63
C TRP A 109 0.63 2.95 16.63
N LEU A 110 0.86 2.69 15.33
CA LEU A 110 0.69 3.70 14.28
C LEU A 110 -0.76 4.17 14.17
N ALA A 111 -1.73 3.25 14.27
CA ALA A 111 -3.15 3.58 14.28
C ALA A 111 -3.48 4.56 15.42
N GLY A 112 -2.97 4.30 16.63
CA GLY A 112 -3.11 5.20 17.77
C GLY A 112 -2.48 6.59 17.53
N GLN A 113 -1.31 6.66 16.88
CA GLN A 113 -0.67 7.94 16.53
C GLN A 113 -1.44 8.74 15.48
N LEU A 114 -2.15 8.04 14.58
CA LEU A 114 -2.92 8.66 13.49
C LEU A 114 -4.38 8.92 13.87
N GLY A 115 -4.85 8.42 15.02
CA GLY A 115 -6.26 8.49 15.42
C GLY A 115 -7.17 7.58 14.60
N ILE A 116 -6.64 6.49 14.05
CA ILE A 116 -7.41 5.49 13.29
C ILE A 116 -7.96 4.48 14.29
N ALA A 117 -9.28 4.45 14.46
CA ALA A 117 -9.95 3.62 15.46
C ALA A 117 -9.82 2.11 15.17
N CYS A 118 -9.89 1.73 13.89
CA CYS A 118 -9.76 0.34 13.46
C CYS A 118 -8.36 0.07 12.91
N VAL A 119 -7.57 -0.79 13.58
CA VAL A 119 -6.20 -1.12 13.12
C VAL A 119 -6.20 -1.74 11.72
N ASP A 120 -7.27 -2.45 11.35
CA ASP A 120 -7.43 -3.04 10.01
C ASP A 120 -7.58 -2.02 8.89
N GLU A 121 -7.80 -0.74 9.20
CA GLU A 121 -7.83 0.37 8.24
C GLU A 121 -6.47 1.11 8.15
N CYS A 122 -5.56 0.84 9.08
CA CYS A 122 -4.26 1.49 9.15
C CYS A 122 -3.25 0.81 8.20
N HIS A 123 -3.39 1.05 6.89
CA HIS A 123 -2.46 0.54 5.89
C HIS A 123 -1.76 1.67 5.14
N ILE A 124 -0.42 1.71 5.16
CA ILE A 124 0.34 2.75 4.43
C ILE A 124 0.03 2.73 2.92
N GLY A 125 -0.39 1.59 2.37
CA GLY A 125 -0.84 1.48 0.98
C GLY A 125 -2.16 2.23 0.69
N TRP A 126 -2.89 2.67 1.70
CA TRP A 126 -4.19 3.36 1.58
C TRP A 126 -4.06 4.86 1.83
N PHE A 127 -2.96 5.28 2.45
CA PHE A 127 -2.75 6.67 2.84
C PHE A 127 -2.47 7.60 1.65
N ASP A 128 -2.96 8.83 1.78
CA ASP A 128 -2.61 9.97 0.94
C ASP A 128 -1.28 10.60 1.39
N VAL A 129 -0.85 11.66 0.70
CA VAL A 129 0.40 12.37 1.01
C VAL A 129 0.40 12.95 2.44
N PRO A 130 -0.62 13.74 2.87
CA PRO A 130 -0.65 14.27 4.24
C PRO A 130 -0.59 13.20 5.33
N THR A 131 -1.30 12.08 5.15
CA THR A 131 -1.27 11.00 6.13
C THR A 131 0.10 10.32 6.17
N CYS A 132 0.76 10.13 5.02
CA CYS A 132 2.14 9.63 4.96
C CYS A 132 3.13 10.55 5.69
N GLU A 133 2.98 11.87 5.59
CA GLU A 133 3.80 12.83 6.33
C GLU A 133 3.60 12.71 7.84
N ARG A 134 2.35 12.53 8.28
CA ARG A 134 2.05 12.25 9.70
C ARG A 134 2.72 10.95 10.18
N VAL A 135 2.81 9.90 9.35
CA VAL A 135 3.55 8.67 9.67
C VAL A 135 5.03 8.98 9.93
N VAL A 136 5.67 9.74 9.03
CA VAL A 136 7.09 10.12 9.17
C VAL A 136 7.32 10.90 10.47
N MET A 137 6.46 11.88 10.76
CA MET A 137 6.55 12.67 11.99
C MET A 137 6.33 11.83 13.26
N ALA A 138 5.38 10.90 13.25
CA ALA A 138 5.15 9.99 14.37
C ALA A 138 6.38 9.10 14.64
N CYS A 139 7.01 8.57 13.58
CA CYS A 139 8.21 7.76 13.71
C CYS A 139 9.41 8.58 14.22
N ALA A 140 9.60 9.79 13.70
CA ALA A 140 10.67 10.68 14.15
C ALA A 140 10.54 11.05 15.63
N ARG A 141 9.33 11.40 16.11
CA ARG A 141 9.06 11.68 17.52
C ARG A 141 9.35 10.48 18.43
N ARG A 142 9.01 9.27 17.97
CA ARG A 142 9.31 8.03 18.71
C ARG A 142 10.81 7.83 18.87
N SER A 143 11.59 8.01 17.80
CA SER A 143 13.05 7.86 17.84
C SER A 143 13.70 8.91 18.74
N ALA A 144 13.24 10.17 18.69
CA ALA A 144 13.74 11.23 19.56
C ALA A 144 13.44 10.97 21.04
N GLY A 145 12.23 10.49 21.36
CA GLY A 145 11.84 10.13 22.73
C GLY A 145 12.57 8.90 23.29
N ALA A 146 13.14 8.04 22.43
CA ALA A 146 13.97 6.91 22.84
C ALA A 146 15.43 7.30 23.16
N ILE A 147 15.85 8.53 22.81
CA ILE A 147 17.23 9.03 22.97
C ILE A 147 17.36 9.97 24.18
N ALA A 148 16.27 10.36 24.85
CA ALA A 148 16.35 11.19 26.05
C ALA A 148 16.99 10.38 27.21
N PRO A 149 18.17 10.76 27.72
CA PRO A 149 18.73 10.13 28.91
C PRO A 149 17.95 10.60 30.14
N ALA A 150 17.77 9.69 31.10
CA ALA A 150 17.46 10.03 32.48
C ALA A 150 18.62 10.80 33.12
#